data_AF-G8TEU6-F1
#
_entry.id   AF-G8TEU6-F1
#
_cell.length_a   1.000
_cell.length_b   1.000
_cell.length_c   1.000
_cell.angle_alpha   90.00
_cell.angle_beta   90.00
_cell.angle_gamma   90.00
#
_symmetry.space_group_name_H-M   'P 1'
#
loop_
_entity.id
_entity.type
_entity.pdbx_description
1 polymer ?
#
loop_
_entity_poly.entity_id
_entity_poly.type
_entity_poly.pdbx_seq_one_letter_code
_entity_poly.pdbx_strand_id
1 'polypeptide(L)'
;MFVRCLPLLVLLFLHSPLIAQVPLEKYPFVREVFSRLTDAYGSSKAAPVLKIVPRKSPGVIAQYLAYPAATVEIDEVLINLCRSWAKDSSNALAIVLGHELAHYYSDHNWCSDYAWALRNTNLGKTLNAVSKVSKIEKESIADSYSLYYAALAGYQGFDIFDKLLDQIYQLYKLPEVLAGYPTKKERKELNHVQSEKIKTLVPVFEAGIVLKSLKHYEEAANCFEYLISYFPGREIYNNYGVCKFLQAQYYQPAGTINFIYPVDVDPSSRIYPQHDRGIDTVNREKKYNELLQEARRAFEKAISFDEQYLPSYLNLACLYDLRGNYQAALGVVHDVQHTHDFENTDLQLIKAISLYHMGNNKEAKRLLLPLSKLKNDLYEYNYELLGFLMAGENRFAQIEKWKDEWVHDKVGVRTDTCDVSLPVPATYNPPGALSPVSDSLKVGQAVIGNSKLLTVEMRRARLMALVVVEKFTGSQTRSANAAFWVNNGKCLLVQFPTINWRISYKEIPYD
;
A
#
# COMPACT_ATOMS: atom_id res chain seq x y z
N MET A 1 -42.29 65.51 -22.59
CA MET A 1 -40.87 65.21 -22.30
C MET A 1 -40.84 63.94 -21.48
N PHE A 2 -40.31 62.86 -22.05
CA PHE A 2 -39.98 61.51 -21.53
C PHE A 2 -40.40 60.45 -22.54
N VAL A 3 -39.50 60.24 -23.51
CA VAL A 3 -39.53 59.14 -24.47
C VAL A 3 -39.07 57.88 -23.74
N ARG A 4 -39.83 56.79 -23.88
CA ARG A 4 -39.47 55.46 -23.42
C ARG A 4 -38.27 54.95 -24.22
N CYS A 5 -37.11 54.81 -23.59
CA CYS A 5 -36.00 54.04 -24.12
C CYS A 5 -36.11 52.60 -23.58
N LEU A 6 -36.44 51.66 -24.46
CA LEU A 6 -36.14 50.23 -24.29
C LEU A 6 -34.62 50.06 -24.47
N PRO A 7 -33.86 49.47 -23.52
CA PRO A 7 -32.53 49.00 -23.83
C PRO A 7 -32.64 47.60 -24.45
N LEU A 8 -32.12 47.53 -25.67
CA LEU A 8 -31.79 46.33 -26.44
C LEU A 8 -31.01 45.34 -25.55
N LEU A 9 -31.58 44.16 -25.29
CA LEU A 9 -30.90 43.07 -24.60
C LEU A 9 -29.92 42.43 -25.61
N VAL A 10 -28.69 42.92 -25.63
CA VAL A 10 -27.59 42.30 -26.38
C VAL A 10 -27.18 41.03 -25.62
N LEU A 11 -27.64 39.87 -26.12
CA LEU A 11 -27.09 38.57 -25.79
C LEU A 11 -25.66 38.50 -26.32
N LEU A 12 -24.70 38.98 -25.52
CA LEU A 12 -23.29 38.63 -25.67
C LEU A 12 -23.14 37.16 -25.30
N PHE A 13 -23.31 36.28 -26.30
CA PHE A 13 -22.73 34.94 -26.24
C PHE A 13 -21.21 35.13 -26.22
N LEU A 14 -20.65 35.22 -25.02
CA LEU A 14 -19.24 34.97 -24.77
C LEU A 14 -18.95 33.56 -25.28
N HIS A 15 -18.47 33.47 -26.52
CA HIS A 15 -17.81 32.28 -27.02
C HIS A 15 -16.48 32.19 -26.27
N SER A 16 -16.54 31.75 -25.02
CA SER A 16 -15.40 31.08 -24.40
C SER A 16 -15.09 29.91 -25.33
N PRO A 17 -13.90 29.83 -25.94
CA PRO A 17 -13.53 28.63 -26.66
C PRO A 17 -13.55 27.51 -25.61
N LEU A 18 -14.58 26.66 -25.65
CA LEU A 18 -14.57 25.39 -24.95
C LEU A 18 -13.35 24.66 -25.51
N ILE A 19 -12.27 24.61 -24.72
CA ILE A 19 -11.15 23.74 -25.00
C ILE A 19 -11.73 22.33 -24.89
N ALA A 20 -11.98 21.71 -26.04
CA ALA A 20 -12.47 20.34 -26.10
C ALA A 20 -11.46 19.44 -25.37
N GLN A 21 -11.83 18.94 -24.19
CA GLN A 21 -11.09 17.89 -23.51
C GLN A 21 -11.31 16.59 -24.28
N VAL A 22 -10.27 15.76 -24.40
CA VAL A 22 -10.45 14.42 -24.96
C VAL A 22 -11.09 13.56 -23.88
N PRO A 23 -12.24 12.92 -24.13
CA PRO A 23 -12.89 12.07 -23.13
C PRO A 23 -11.97 10.94 -22.68
N LEU A 24 -11.82 10.74 -21.38
CA LEU A 24 -10.95 9.70 -20.81
C LEU A 24 -11.43 8.29 -21.22
N GLU A 25 -12.73 8.15 -21.49
CA GLU A 25 -13.40 6.96 -22.01
C GLU A 25 -12.84 6.50 -23.37
N LYS A 26 -12.24 7.42 -24.13
CA LYS A 26 -11.56 7.10 -25.39
C LYS A 26 -10.34 6.18 -25.18
N TYR A 27 -9.71 6.23 -24.02
CA TYR A 27 -8.52 5.46 -23.69
C TYR A 27 -8.64 4.76 -22.31
N PRO A 28 -9.44 3.68 -22.20
CA PRO A 28 -9.66 2.99 -20.91
C PRO A 28 -8.38 2.54 -20.21
N PHE A 29 -7.38 2.09 -20.98
CA PHE A 29 -6.08 1.66 -20.44
C PHE A 29 -5.32 2.77 -19.70
N VAL A 30 -5.55 4.04 -20.06
CA VAL A 30 -4.92 5.20 -19.39
C VAL A 30 -5.41 5.33 -17.96
N ARG A 31 -6.72 5.16 -17.76
CA ARG A 31 -7.35 5.14 -16.43
C ARG A 31 -6.86 3.95 -15.59
N GLU A 32 -6.74 2.77 -16.21
CA GLU A 32 -6.25 1.56 -15.52
C GLU A 32 -4.80 1.74 -15.04
N VAL A 33 -3.90 2.21 -15.91
CA VAL A 33 -2.50 2.45 -15.56
C VAL A 33 -2.39 3.49 -14.45
N PHE A 34 -3.12 4.60 -14.58
CA PHE A 34 -3.11 5.65 -13.56
C PHE A 34 -3.61 5.14 -12.20
N SER A 35 -4.73 4.39 -12.18
CA SER A 35 -5.28 3.82 -10.94
C SER A 35 -4.30 2.87 -10.26
N ARG A 36 -3.67 1.96 -11.01
CA ARG A 36 -2.70 1.01 -10.45
C ARG A 36 -1.47 1.70 -9.91
N LEU A 37 -1.01 2.78 -10.54
CA LEU A 37 0.07 3.60 -10.02
C LEU A 37 -0.34 4.30 -8.72
N THR A 38 -1.50 4.98 -8.68
CA THR A 38 -1.98 5.65 -7.45
C THR A 38 -2.18 4.66 -6.31
N ASP A 39 -2.66 3.44 -6.60
CA ASP A 39 -2.80 2.36 -5.63
C ASP A 39 -1.43 1.88 -5.13
N ALA A 40 -0.43 1.77 -6.01
CA ALA A 40 0.94 1.39 -5.64
C ALA A 40 1.62 2.46 -4.77
N TYR A 41 1.30 3.74 -4.95
CA TYR A 41 1.69 4.80 -4.03
C TYR A 41 1.02 4.69 -2.66
N GLY A 42 -0.09 3.94 -2.57
CA GLY A 42 -0.81 3.62 -1.34
C GLY A 42 -1.29 4.83 -0.57
N SER A 43 -1.43 5.98 -1.24
CA SER A 43 -1.73 7.30 -0.66
C SER A 43 -3.15 7.38 -0.15
N SER A 44 -3.37 8.08 0.96
CA SER A 44 -4.69 8.64 1.27
C SER A 44 -4.85 10.09 0.80
N LYS A 45 -3.76 10.82 0.46
CA LYS A 45 -3.84 12.00 -0.41
C LYS A 45 -4.61 11.58 -1.68
N ALA A 46 -5.71 12.26 -1.97
CA ALA A 46 -6.61 11.90 -3.06
C ALA A 46 -5.84 11.78 -4.39
N ALA A 47 -6.19 10.83 -5.25
CA ALA A 47 -5.58 10.77 -6.57
C ALA A 47 -5.77 12.09 -7.33
N PRO A 48 -4.74 12.64 -8.00
CA PRO A 48 -4.90 13.87 -8.76
C PRO A 48 -5.85 13.61 -9.94
N VAL A 49 -6.53 14.66 -10.39
CA VAL A 49 -7.44 14.56 -11.55
C VAL A 49 -6.62 14.24 -12.79
N LEU A 50 -6.94 13.16 -13.49
CA LEU A 50 -6.32 12.82 -14.76
C LEU A 50 -7.06 13.48 -15.92
N LYS A 51 -6.35 14.23 -16.76
CA LYS A 51 -6.91 14.86 -17.97
C LYS A 51 -6.09 14.53 -19.20
N ILE A 52 -6.78 14.17 -20.27
CA ILE A 52 -6.18 14.04 -21.59
C ILE A 52 -6.36 15.35 -22.33
N VAL A 53 -5.25 15.97 -22.70
CA VAL A 53 -5.24 17.22 -23.46
C VAL A 53 -5.03 16.91 -24.94
N PRO A 54 -5.83 17.50 -25.86
CA PRO A 54 -5.51 17.42 -27.27
C PRO A 54 -4.21 18.16 -27.54
N ARG A 55 -3.44 17.71 -28.53
CA ARG A 55 -2.20 18.38 -28.89
C ARG A 55 -2.44 19.85 -29.20
N LYS A 56 -1.75 20.72 -28.45
CA LYS A 56 -1.56 22.13 -28.80
C LYS A 56 -0.08 22.35 -29.10
N SER A 57 0.26 23.33 -29.92
CA SER A 57 1.66 23.69 -30.20
C SER A 57 1.89 25.14 -29.77
N PRO A 58 2.89 25.43 -28.91
CA PRO A 58 3.73 24.50 -28.14
C PRO A 58 2.91 23.83 -27.03
N GLY A 59 3.01 22.51 -26.91
CA GLY A 59 2.13 21.70 -26.06
C GLY A 59 2.86 21.03 -24.91
N VAL A 60 2.17 20.96 -23.78
CA VAL A 60 2.48 20.10 -22.64
C VAL A 60 2.53 18.64 -23.12
N ILE A 61 3.59 17.90 -22.81
CA ILE A 61 3.73 16.47 -23.13
C ILE A 61 3.00 15.64 -22.06
N ALA A 62 3.45 15.82 -20.82
CA ALA A 62 2.75 15.48 -19.59
C ALA A 62 3.17 16.52 -18.54
N GLN A 63 2.29 16.82 -17.59
CA GLN A 63 2.63 17.68 -16.46
C GLN A 63 1.71 17.42 -15.26
N TYR A 64 2.26 17.61 -14.07
CA TYR A 64 1.50 17.83 -12.85
C TYR A 64 1.25 19.34 -12.61
N LEU A 65 -0.01 19.70 -12.32
CA LEU A 65 -0.45 21.02 -11.91
C LEU A 65 -1.02 20.97 -10.49
N ALA A 66 -0.49 21.77 -9.57
CA ALA A 66 -0.96 21.79 -8.18
C ALA A 66 -2.24 22.60 -7.96
N TYR A 67 -2.50 23.62 -8.79
CA TYR A 67 -3.61 24.57 -8.65
C TYR A 67 -4.36 24.73 -9.99
N PRO A 68 -5.70 24.95 -10.01
CA PRO A 68 -6.63 25.11 -8.87
C PRO A 68 -7.02 23.79 -8.19
N ALA A 69 -6.78 22.65 -8.84
CA ALA A 69 -6.90 21.33 -8.26
C ALA A 69 -5.72 20.49 -8.78
N ALA A 70 -5.18 19.63 -7.92
CA ALA A 70 -4.12 18.70 -8.29
C ALA A 70 -4.52 17.89 -9.53
N THR A 71 -3.85 18.13 -10.65
CA THR A 71 -4.21 17.59 -11.96
C THR A 71 -2.96 17.03 -12.64
N VAL A 72 -3.04 15.82 -13.18
CA VAL A 72 -2.06 15.28 -14.13
C VAL A 72 -2.66 15.42 -15.52
N GLU A 73 -2.00 16.19 -16.38
CA GLU A 73 -2.35 16.34 -17.79
C GLU A 73 -1.40 15.53 -18.65
N ILE A 74 -1.94 14.84 -19.66
CA ILE A 74 -1.14 14.07 -20.62
C ILE A 74 -1.64 14.32 -22.05
N ASP A 75 -0.71 14.54 -22.97
CA ASP A 75 -0.99 14.76 -24.39
C ASP A 75 -1.54 13.49 -25.05
N GLU A 76 -2.65 13.65 -25.77
CA GLU A 76 -3.23 12.58 -26.57
C GLU A 76 -2.23 11.97 -27.57
N VAL A 77 -1.31 12.78 -28.11
CA VAL A 77 -0.30 12.27 -29.04
C VAL A 77 0.73 11.37 -28.35
N LEU A 78 1.08 11.65 -27.09
CA LEU A 78 1.92 10.77 -26.27
C LEU A 78 1.19 9.45 -25.95
N ILE A 79 -0.10 9.51 -25.64
CA ILE A 79 -0.91 8.30 -25.41
C ILE A 79 -0.90 7.39 -26.64
N ASN A 80 -1.04 7.97 -27.83
CA ASN A 80 -0.98 7.22 -29.08
C ASN A 80 0.42 6.67 -29.38
N LEU A 81 1.49 7.38 -29.00
CA LEU A 81 2.85 6.84 -29.03
C LEU A 81 2.95 5.61 -28.12
N CYS A 82 2.54 5.71 -26.85
CA CYS A 82 2.57 4.55 -25.95
C CYS A 82 1.71 3.40 -26.51
N ARG A 83 0.56 3.70 -27.11
CA ARG A 83 -0.32 2.68 -27.73
C ARG A 83 0.34 1.90 -28.87
N SER A 84 1.21 2.55 -29.65
CA SER A 84 1.87 1.90 -30.81
C SER A 84 2.88 0.81 -30.40
N TRP A 85 3.26 0.75 -29.11
CA TRP A 85 4.18 -0.24 -28.57
C TRP A 85 3.51 -1.58 -28.22
N ALA A 86 2.23 -1.75 -28.54
CA ALA A 86 1.48 -2.99 -28.38
C ALA A 86 1.60 -3.58 -26.96
N LYS A 87 2.34 -4.69 -26.80
CA LYS A 87 2.54 -5.37 -25.51
C LYS A 87 3.17 -4.49 -24.44
N ASP A 88 3.98 -3.51 -24.83
CA ASP A 88 4.68 -2.60 -23.93
C ASP A 88 3.92 -1.28 -23.72
N SER A 89 2.69 -1.17 -24.23
CA SER A 89 1.92 0.07 -24.19
C SER A 89 1.67 0.59 -22.78
N SER A 90 1.19 -0.27 -21.88
CA SER A 90 0.94 0.10 -20.49
C SER A 90 2.24 0.33 -19.72
N ASN A 91 3.32 -0.38 -20.07
CA ASN A 91 4.65 -0.17 -19.46
C ASN A 91 5.18 1.23 -19.80
N ALA A 92 5.10 1.62 -21.07
CA ALA A 92 5.55 2.93 -21.54
C ALA A 92 4.73 4.05 -20.90
N LEU A 93 3.41 3.88 -20.84
CA LEU A 93 2.53 4.85 -20.20
C LEU A 93 2.79 4.97 -18.69
N ALA A 94 3.07 3.84 -18.01
CA ALA A 94 3.35 3.83 -16.58
C ALA A 94 4.60 4.64 -16.23
N ILE A 95 5.63 4.64 -17.09
CA ILE A 95 6.83 5.46 -16.89
C ILE A 95 6.50 6.96 -16.94
N VAL A 96 5.65 7.38 -17.89
CA VAL A 96 5.33 8.82 -18.00
C VAL A 96 4.41 9.27 -16.86
N LEU A 97 3.33 8.53 -16.60
CA LEU A 97 2.41 8.87 -15.52
C LEU A 97 3.06 8.74 -14.14
N GLY A 98 3.93 7.76 -13.95
CA GLY A 98 4.69 7.58 -12.71
C GLY A 98 5.60 8.79 -12.41
N HIS A 99 6.18 9.42 -13.43
CA HIS A 99 6.99 10.62 -13.27
C HIS A 99 6.15 11.80 -12.76
N GLU A 100 4.98 12.04 -13.37
CA GLU A 100 4.08 13.10 -12.92
C GLU A 100 3.50 12.84 -11.52
N LEU A 101 3.20 11.58 -11.21
CA LEU A 101 2.77 11.18 -9.87
C LEU A 101 3.87 11.32 -8.83
N ALA A 102 5.14 11.15 -9.20
CA ALA A 102 6.26 11.42 -8.29
C ALA A 102 6.33 12.92 -7.94
N HIS A 103 6.11 13.82 -8.91
CA HIS A 103 5.98 15.26 -8.61
C HIS A 103 4.80 15.55 -7.69
N TYR A 104 3.68 14.86 -7.85
CA TYR A 104 2.50 15.02 -7.01
C TYR A 104 2.68 14.52 -5.56
N TYR A 105 3.22 13.31 -5.39
CA TYR A 105 3.30 12.64 -4.09
C TYR A 105 4.56 12.97 -3.29
N SER A 106 5.60 13.55 -3.92
CA SER A 106 6.82 13.94 -3.22
C SER A 106 6.92 15.44 -2.95
N ASP A 107 5.82 16.20 -3.15
CA ASP A 107 5.69 17.65 -2.91
C ASP A 107 6.91 18.46 -3.38
N HIS A 108 7.42 18.13 -4.57
CA HIS A 108 8.59 18.74 -5.19
C HIS A 108 8.42 20.24 -5.55
N ASN A 109 7.32 20.90 -5.13
CA ASN A 109 6.98 22.28 -5.48
C ASN A 109 7.57 23.36 -4.56
N TRP A 110 8.09 23.03 -3.38
CA TRP A 110 8.42 24.04 -2.36
C TRP A 110 9.42 25.14 -2.80
N CYS A 111 10.31 24.86 -3.75
CA CYS A 111 11.42 25.78 -4.07
C CYS A 111 11.12 26.80 -5.19
N SER A 112 10.06 26.61 -5.99
CA SER A 112 9.77 27.51 -7.15
C SER A 112 9.11 28.82 -6.74
N ASP A 113 8.15 28.77 -5.80
CA ASP A 113 7.30 29.92 -5.47
C ASP A 113 8.08 30.97 -4.66
N TYR A 114 8.95 30.50 -3.77
CA TYR A 114 9.83 31.35 -2.96
C TYR A 114 10.94 32.02 -3.79
N ALA A 115 11.52 31.31 -4.76
CA ALA A 115 12.51 31.87 -5.69
C ALA A 115 11.88 32.90 -6.65
N TRP A 116 10.65 32.67 -7.10
CA TRP A 116 9.91 33.62 -7.94
C TRP A 116 9.60 34.95 -7.23
N ALA A 117 9.22 34.90 -5.96
CA ALA A 117 8.94 36.08 -5.14
C ALA A 117 10.20 36.98 -4.96
N LEU A 118 11.39 36.39 -4.96
CA LEU A 118 12.66 37.08 -4.72
C LEU A 118 13.45 37.37 -5.99
N ARG A 119 12.93 37.05 -7.18
CA ARG A 119 13.67 36.98 -8.46
C ARG A 119 14.50 38.20 -8.85
N ASN A 120 14.15 39.39 -8.35
CA ASN A 120 14.83 40.66 -8.65
C ASN A 120 15.93 41.04 -7.64
N THR A 121 16.19 40.22 -6.64
CA THR A 121 17.23 40.46 -5.62
C THR A 121 18.49 39.65 -5.91
N ASN A 122 19.64 40.05 -5.36
CA ASN A 122 20.85 39.24 -5.42
C ASN A 122 20.66 37.88 -4.72
N LEU A 123 19.88 37.84 -3.63
CA LEU A 123 19.44 36.61 -2.99
C LEU A 123 18.60 35.74 -3.94
N GLY A 124 17.69 36.34 -4.71
CA GLY A 124 16.90 35.68 -5.75
C GLY A 124 17.73 35.09 -6.89
N LYS A 125 18.81 35.76 -7.31
CA LYS A 125 19.74 35.21 -8.31
C LYS A 125 20.49 33.98 -7.79
N THR A 126 20.96 34.01 -6.53
CA THR A 126 21.58 32.85 -5.87
C THR A 126 20.56 31.72 -5.68
N LEU A 127 19.36 32.04 -5.20
CA LEU A 127 18.25 31.10 -5.07
C LEU A 127 17.83 30.51 -6.42
N ASN A 128 17.89 31.25 -7.52
CA ASN A 128 17.59 30.73 -8.86
C ASN A 128 18.62 29.68 -9.32
N ALA A 129 19.91 29.86 -8.99
CA ALA A 129 20.93 28.86 -9.30
C ALA A 129 20.75 27.59 -8.45
N VAL A 130 20.51 27.74 -7.14
CA VAL A 130 20.17 26.64 -6.22
C VAL A 130 18.87 25.95 -6.65
N SER A 131 17.86 26.73 -7.05
CA SER A 131 16.56 26.23 -7.55
C SER A 131 16.73 25.45 -8.85
N LYS A 132 17.64 25.84 -9.75
CA LYS A 132 17.93 25.08 -10.97
C LYS A 132 18.56 23.71 -10.65
N VAL A 133 19.54 23.67 -9.74
CA VAL A 133 20.14 22.41 -9.28
C VAL A 133 19.11 21.53 -8.57
N SER A 134 18.31 22.13 -7.67
CA SER A 134 17.20 21.45 -6.99
C SER A 134 16.16 20.92 -7.98
N LYS A 135 15.88 21.63 -9.07
CA LYS A 135 14.95 21.17 -10.10
C LYS A 135 15.51 19.95 -10.84
N ILE A 136 16.78 19.98 -11.27
CA ILE A 136 17.44 18.84 -11.92
C ILE A 136 17.43 17.60 -11.02
N GLU A 137 17.69 17.78 -9.73
CA GLU A 137 17.59 16.72 -8.72
C GLU A 137 16.16 16.16 -8.62
N LYS A 138 15.14 17.02 -8.57
CA LYS A 138 13.73 16.61 -8.54
C LYS A 138 13.30 15.83 -9.78
N GLU A 139 13.70 16.26 -10.97
CA GLU A 139 13.41 15.52 -12.21
C GLU A 139 14.09 14.14 -12.20
N SER A 140 15.29 14.04 -11.63
CA SER A 140 16.05 12.80 -11.47
C SER A 140 15.39 11.84 -10.47
N ILE A 141 14.89 12.38 -9.35
CA ILE A 141 14.10 11.64 -8.36
C ILE A 141 12.77 11.17 -8.98
N ALA A 142 12.09 12.03 -9.74
CA ALA A 142 10.83 11.68 -10.40
C ALA A 142 10.99 10.54 -11.41
N ASP A 143 12.06 10.53 -12.21
CA ASP A 143 12.41 9.39 -13.08
C ASP A 143 12.63 8.10 -12.30
N SER A 144 13.37 8.18 -11.18
CA SER A 144 13.67 7.03 -10.33
C SER A 144 12.40 6.47 -9.65
N TYR A 145 11.57 7.36 -9.10
CA TYR A 145 10.32 6.99 -8.44
C TYR A 145 9.32 6.43 -9.45
N SER A 146 9.30 6.97 -10.67
CA SER A 146 8.49 6.43 -11.75
C SER A 146 8.78 4.95 -12.00
N LEU A 147 10.06 4.59 -12.17
CA LEU A 147 10.45 3.20 -12.38
C LEU A 147 10.12 2.31 -11.17
N TYR A 148 10.33 2.80 -9.96
CA TYR A 148 10.02 2.08 -8.72
C TYR A 148 8.53 1.78 -8.58
N TYR A 149 7.67 2.81 -8.67
CA TYR A 149 6.22 2.64 -8.51
C TYR A 149 5.57 1.95 -9.72
N ALA A 150 6.12 2.10 -10.93
CA ALA A 150 5.71 1.29 -12.07
C ALA A 150 5.97 -0.20 -11.79
N ALA A 151 7.15 -0.56 -11.25
CA ALA A 151 7.46 -1.93 -10.89
C ALA A 151 6.53 -2.49 -9.80
N LEU A 152 6.29 -1.71 -8.73
CA LEU A 152 5.34 -2.10 -7.66
C LEU A 152 3.90 -2.26 -8.18
N ALA A 153 3.49 -1.40 -9.12
CA ALA A 153 2.21 -1.50 -9.80
C ALA A 153 2.14 -2.68 -10.78
N GLY A 154 3.25 -3.37 -11.06
CA GLY A 154 3.35 -4.54 -11.93
C GLY A 154 3.69 -4.25 -13.40
N TYR A 155 4.22 -3.06 -13.69
CA TYR A 155 4.69 -2.65 -15.01
C TYR A 155 6.21 -2.82 -15.16
N GLN A 156 6.64 -3.28 -16.32
CA GLN A 156 8.06 -3.56 -16.61
C GLN A 156 8.67 -2.43 -17.43
N GLY A 157 9.16 -1.40 -16.73
CA GLY A 157 9.67 -0.18 -17.37
C GLY A 157 11.18 -0.16 -17.68
N PHE A 158 11.97 -1.01 -17.02
CA PHE A 158 13.45 -0.90 -17.00
C PHE A 158 14.08 -1.01 -18.40
N ASP A 159 13.62 -1.94 -19.22
CA ASP A 159 14.27 -2.23 -20.52
C ASP A 159 13.75 -1.34 -21.67
N ILE A 160 12.71 -0.54 -21.42
CA ILE A 160 12.05 0.29 -22.44
C ILE A 160 12.26 1.78 -22.25
N PHE A 161 12.77 2.21 -21.08
CA PHE A 161 12.93 3.63 -20.73
C PHE A 161 13.72 4.42 -21.80
N ASP A 162 14.90 3.94 -22.17
CA ASP A 162 15.78 4.60 -23.14
C ASP A 162 15.13 4.83 -24.50
N LYS A 163 14.50 3.78 -25.01
CA LYS A 163 13.81 3.81 -26.31
C LYS A 163 12.59 4.71 -26.24
N LEU A 164 11.86 4.71 -25.12
CA LEU A 164 10.71 5.57 -24.91
C LEU A 164 11.15 7.04 -24.90
N LEU A 165 12.20 7.35 -24.16
CA LEU A 165 12.75 8.70 -24.09
C LEU A 165 13.22 9.19 -25.48
N ASP A 166 13.89 8.34 -26.26
CA ASP A 166 14.26 8.68 -27.64
C ASP A 166 13.05 8.98 -28.52
N GLN A 167 12.00 8.14 -28.46
CA GLN A 167 10.78 8.35 -29.24
C GLN A 167 10.04 9.63 -28.82
N ILE A 168 10.01 9.96 -27.52
CA ILE A 168 9.45 11.23 -27.03
C ILE A 168 10.25 12.41 -27.60
N TYR A 169 11.58 12.41 -27.47
CA TYR A 169 12.41 13.51 -27.99
C TYR A 169 12.25 13.67 -29.51
N GLN A 170 12.18 12.57 -30.25
CA GLN A 170 11.96 12.58 -31.70
C GLN A 170 10.57 13.13 -32.06
N LEU A 171 9.51 12.62 -31.43
CA LEU A 171 8.12 12.98 -31.69
C LEU A 171 7.83 14.46 -31.42
N TYR A 172 8.41 14.98 -30.33
CA TYR A 172 8.23 16.36 -29.88
C TYR A 172 9.32 17.32 -30.38
N LYS A 173 10.31 16.82 -31.15
CA LYS A 173 11.45 17.59 -31.68
C LYS A 173 12.20 18.35 -30.58
N LEU A 174 12.43 17.68 -29.45
CA LEU A 174 13.09 18.28 -28.28
C LEU A 174 14.61 18.33 -28.49
N PRO A 175 15.29 19.41 -28.06
CA PRO A 175 16.75 19.46 -28.03
C PRO A 175 17.31 18.52 -26.94
N GLU A 176 18.56 18.11 -27.10
CA GLU A 176 19.30 17.26 -26.13
C GLU A 176 19.36 17.89 -24.72
N VAL A 177 19.37 19.23 -24.65
CA VAL A 177 19.45 20.01 -23.41
C VAL A 177 18.16 20.80 -23.23
N LEU A 178 17.41 20.48 -22.18
CA LEU A 178 16.18 21.18 -21.78
C LEU A 178 16.41 21.97 -20.50
N ALA A 179 15.92 23.21 -20.45
CA ALA A 179 16.08 24.05 -19.28
C ALA A 179 15.34 23.46 -18.06
N GLY A 180 16.10 23.15 -16.99
CA GLY A 180 15.55 22.61 -15.76
C GLY A 180 15.45 21.08 -15.71
N TYR A 181 15.93 20.39 -16.74
CA TYR A 181 16.06 18.93 -16.77
C TYR A 181 17.54 18.55 -16.90
N PRO A 182 17.95 17.34 -16.43
CA PRO A 182 19.17 16.72 -16.93
C PRO A 182 19.10 16.54 -18.45
N THR A 183 20.25 16.45 -19.11
CA THR A 183 20.31 16.16 -20.55
C THR A 183 19.70 14.79 -20.87
N LYS A 184 19.24 14.57 -22.11
CA LYS A 184 18.69 13.26 -22.51
C LYS A 184 19.67 12.14 -22.21
N LYS A 185 20.94 12.32 -22.55
CA LYS A 185 22.02 11.38 -22.23
C LYS A 185 22.16 11.11 -20.72
N GLU A 186 22.24 12.15 -19.89
CA GLU A 186 22.33 11.99 -18.43
C GLU A 186 21.12 11.27 -17.84
N ARG A 187 19.91 11.55 -18.34
CA ARG A 187 18.69 10.85 -17.90
C ARG A 187 18.79 9.35 -18.18
N LYS A 188 19.29 8.94 -19.35
CA LYS A 188 19.49 7.51 -19.66
C LYS A 188 20.54 6.87 -18.77
N GLU A 189 21.70 7.51 -18.61
CA GLU A 189 22.79 7.01 -17.76
C GLU A 189 22.33 6.85 -16.30
N LEU A 190 21.62 7.84 -15.76
CA LEU A 190 21.05 7.77 -14.42
C LEU A 190 20.02 6.65 -14.32
N ASN A 191 19.10 6.53 -15.29
CA ASN A 191 18.06 5.51 -15.26
C ASN A 191 18.63 4.10 -15.35
N HIS A 192 19.73 3.87 -16.06
CA HIS A 192 20.42 2.58 -16.03
C HIS A 192 20.91 2.23 -14.62
N VAL A 193 21.60 3.16 -13.96
CA VAL A 193 22.10 2.94 -12.59
C VAL A 193 20.94 2.71 -11.61
N GLN A 194 19.89 3.51 -11.71
CA GLN A 194 18.71 3.41 -10.83
C GLN A 194 17.90 2.14 -11.09
N SER A 195 17.75 1.73 -12.35
CA SER A 195 17.06 0.49 -12.72
C SER A 195 17.72 -0.73 -12.09
N GLU A 196 19.04 -0.83 -12.20
CA GLU A 196 19.77 -1.94 -11.56
C GLU A 196 19.61 -1.92 -10.05
N LYS A 197 19.61 -0.72 -9.43
CA LYS A 197 19.34 -0.63 -7.99
C LYS A 197 17.92 -1.05 -7.65
N ILE A 198 16.90 -0.52 -8.31
CA ILE A 198 15.48 -0.80 -8.05
C ILE A 198 15.17 -2.30 -8.23
N LYS A 199 15.74 -2.95 -9.26
CA LYS A 199 15.62 -4.41 -9.47
C LYS A 199 16.06 -5.22 -8.25
N THR A 200 17.01 -4.71 -7.46
CA THR A 200 17.43 -5.36 -6.20
C THR A 200 16.53 -5.04 -5.01
N LEU A 201 15.80 -3.92 -5.03
CA LEU A 201 14.98 -3.46 -3.91
C LEU A 201 13.54 -3.98 -3.95
N VAL A 202 12.95 -4.14 -5.13
CA VAL A 202 11.58 -4.67 -5.28
C VAL A 202 11.43 -6.05 -4.61
N PRO A 203 12.35 -7.02 -4.80
CA PRO A 203 12.27 -8.30 -4.09
C PRO A 203 12.36 -8.17 -2.57
N VAL A 204 13.10 -7.18 -2.04
CA VAL A 204 13.19 -6.93 -0.59
C VAL A 204 11.86 -6.41 -0.05
N PHE A 205 11.20 -5.53 -0.81
CA PHE A 205 9.87 -5.04 -0.48
C PHE A 205 8.85 -6.18 -0.44
N GLU A 206 8.82 -7.00 -1.48
CA GLU A 206 7.94 -8.17 -1.57
C GLU A 206 8.23 -9.16 -0.44
N ALA A 207 9.50 -9.43 -0.12
CA ALA A 207 9.89 -10.25 1.01
C ALA A 207 9.39 -9.69 2.34
N GLY A 208 9.52 -8.38 2.57
CA GLY A 208 9.02 -7.72 3.78
C GLY A 208 7.50 -7.89 3.95
N ILE A 209 6.73 -7.74 2.86
CA ILE A 209 5.28 -7.96 2.88
C ILE A 209 4.95 -9.42 3.21
N VAL A 210 5.62 -10.38 2.55
CA VAL A 210 5.42 -11.82 2.80
C VAL A 210 5.77 -12.18 4.24
N LEU A 211 6.93 -11.76 4.74
CA LEU A 211 7.38 -12.02 6.11
C LEU A 211 6.41 -11.44 7.14
N LYS A 212 5.90 -10.23 6.91
CA LYS A 212 4.86 -9.62 7.76
C LYS A 212 3.59 -10.47 7.79
N SER A 213 3.12 -10.93 6.64
CA SER A 213 1.95 -11.83 6.54
C SER A 213 2.19 -13.18 7.22
N LEU A 214 3.43 -13.67 7.19
CA LEU A 214 3.87 -14.87 7.90
C LEU A 214 4.20 -14.63 9.38
N LYS A 215 4.03 -13.41 9.88
CA LYS A 215 4.26 -13.00 11.28
C LYS A 215 5.72 -13.02 11.74
N HIS A 216 6.63 -13.13 10.78
CA HIS A 216 8.06 -12.86 10.95
C HIS A 216 8.29 -11.33 11.00
N TYR A 217 7.75 -10.68 12.03
CA TYR A 217 7.71 -9.22 12.09
C TYR A 217 9.10 -8.59 12.24
N GLU A 218 10.03 -9.28 12.89
CA GLU A 218 11.41 -8.79 13.02
C GLU A 218 12.11 -8.78 11.67
N GLU A 219 12.05 -9.89 10.94
CA GLU A 219 12.64 -10.04 9.62
C GLU A 219 11.97 -9.12 8.60
N ALA A 220 10.64 -8.98 8.67
CA ALA A 220 9.90 -8.02 7.87
C ALA A 220 10.34 -6.57 8.15
N ALA A 221 10.50 -6.21 9.42
CA ALA A 221 10.98 -4.89 9.81
C ALA A 221 12.39 -4.62 9.24
N ASN A 222 13.30 -5.61 9.26
CA ASN A 222 14.64 -5.49 8.69
C ASN A 222 14.60 -5.22 7.18
N CYS A 223 13.66 -5.84 6.44
CA CYS A 223 13.44 -5.53 5.02
C CYS A 223 13.04 -4.06 4.82
N PHE A 224 12.07 -3.57 5.59
CA PHE A 224 11.60 -2.18 5.45
C PHE A 224 12.64 -1.16 5.94
N GLU A 225 13.41 -1.47 6.98
CA GLU A 225 14.54 -0.63 7.44
C GLU A 225 15.63 -0.50 6.38
N TYR A 226 15.99 -1.62 5.72
CA TYR A 226 16.91 -1.59 4.60
C TYR A 226 16.37 -0.68 3.47
N LEU A 227 15.09 -0.79 3.13
CA LEU A 227 14.46 0.01 2.09
C LEU A 227 14.38 1.51 2.42
N ILE A 228 14.17 1.88 3.68
CA ILE A 228 14.17 3.27 4.16
C ILE A 228 15.47 3.99 3.79
N SER A 229 16.59 3.27 3.77
CA SER A 229 17.90 3.84 3.43
C SER A 229 18.05 4.24 1.96
N TYR A 230 17.15 3.77 1.07
CA TYR A 230 17.22 4.01 -0.38
C TYR A 230 15.99 4.72 -0.93
N PHE A 231 14.80 4.33 -0.47
CA PHE A 231 13.51 4.89 -0.88
C PHE A 231 12.68 5.27 0.35
N PRO A 232 13.09 6.30 1.11
CA PRO A 232 12.31 6.74 2.25
C PRO A 232 10.95 7.24 1.77
N GLY A 233 9.88 6.61 2.25
CA GLY A 233 8.51 6.95 1.88
C GLY A 233 7.54 6.56 2.97
N ARG A 234 6.39 7.25 3.00
CA ARG A 234 5.34 7.02 4.01
C ARG A 234 4.92 5.56 4.13
N GLU A 235 4.86 4.85 3.00
CA GLU A 235 4.42 3.47 2.89
C GLU A 235 5.43 2.51 3.54
N ILE A 236 6.73 2.70 3.27
CA ILE A 236 7.82 1.91 3.86
C ILE A 236 7.93 2.18 5.38
N TYR A 237 7.87 3.45 5.79
CA TYR A 237 7.87 3.80 7.22
C TYR A 237 6.65 3.26 7.96
N ASN A 238 5.46 3.34 7.34
CA ASN A 238 4.25 2.77 7.92
C ASN A 238 4.37 1.25 8.04
N ASN A 239 4.83 0.54 7.01
CA ASN A 239 5.03 -0.90 7.07
C ASN A 239 6.08 -1.32 8.12
N TYR A 240 7.18 -0.58 8.23
CA TYR A 240 8.15 -0.74 9.32
C TYR A 240 7.49 -0.55 10.70
N GLY A 241 6.73 0.53 10.87
CA GLY A 241 6.02 0.83 12.12
C GLY A 241 4.99 -0.23 12.49
N VAL A 242 4.23 -0.73 11.51
CA VAL A 242 3.30 -1.86 11.69
C VAL A 242 4.07 -3.09 12.16
N CYS A 243 5.18 -3.46 11.53
CA CYS A 243 5.96 -4.62 11.97
C CYS A 243 6.44 -4.47 13.42
N LYS A 244 6.95 -3.29 13.81
CA LYS A 244 7.37 -3.02 15.20
C LYS A 244 6.21 -3.04 16.19
N PHE A 245 5.06 -2.46 15.83
CA PHE A 245 3.85 -2.51 16.64
C PHE A 245 3.39 -3.96 16.86
N LEU A 246 3.30 -4.72 15.76
CA LEU A 246 2.85 -6.11 15.79
C LEU A 246 3.84 -7.00 16.56
N GLN A 247 5.14 -6.72 16.49
CA GLN A 247 6.20 -7.36 17.27
C GLN A 247 6.09 -7.01 18.76
N ALA A 248 5.80 -5.75 19.10
CA ALA A 248 5.64 -5.32 20.48
C ALA A 248 4.55 -6.11 21.21
N GLN A 249 3.44 -6.41 20.53
CA GLN A 249 2.35 -7.18 21.11
C GLN A 249 2.75 -8.61 21.56
N TYR A 250 3.85 -9.20 21.06
CA TYR A 250 4.40 -10.45 21.60
C TYR A 250 5.01 -10.30 23.00
N TYR A 251 5.48 -9.10 23.32
CA TYR A 251 6.07 -8.74 24.61
C TYR A 251 5.08 -8.05 25.54
N GLN A 252 3.80 -8.00 25.18
CA GLN A 252 2.78 -7.38 26.01
C GLN A 252 2.70 -8.07 27.39
N PRO A 253 2.50 -7.31 28.49
CA PRO A 253 2.34 -7.89 29.82
C PRO A 253 1.15 -8.87 29.88
N ALA A 254 1.29 -9.94 30.67
CA ALA A 254 0.20 -10.87 30.91
C ALA A 254 -0.95 -10.18 31.65
N GLY A 255 -2.20 -10.59 31.40
CA GLY A 255 -3.37 -10.05 32.09
C GLY A 255 -4.06 -8.87 31.38
N THR A 256 -3.55 -8.42 30.23
CA THR A 256 -4.20 -7.33 29.46
C THR A 256 -5.38 -7.86 28.64
N ILE A 257 -6.48 -7.09 28.64
CA ILE A 257 -7.63 -7.34 27.76
C ILE A 257 -7.21 -6.97 26.33
N ASN A 258 -7.38 -7.89 25.38
CA ASN A 258 -6.95 -7.68 24.00
C ASN A 258 -8.17 -7.51 23.10
N PHE A 259 -8.56 -6.25 22.88
CA PHE A 259 -9.24 -5.88 21.64
C PHE A 259 -8.29 -6.13 20.46
N ILE A 260 -8.86 -6.38 19.30
CA ILE A 260 -8.09 -6.51 18.06
C ILE A 260 -8.10 -5.15 17.37
N TYR A 261 -6.91 -4.63 17.06
CA TYR A 261 -6.76 -3.32 16.43
C TYR A 261 -6.85 -3.45 14.90
N PRO A 262 -7.34 -2.42 14.19
CA PRO A 262 -7.44 -2.43 12.72
C PRO A 262 -6.09 -2.37 11.98
N VAL A 263 -4.97 -2.48 12.70
CA VAL A 263 -3.62 -2.68 12.16
C VAL A 263 -3.32 -4.15 11.87
N ASP A 264 -4.13 -5.06 12.39
CA ASP A 264 -3.93 -6.49 12.32
C ASP A 264 -4.36 -7.06 10.95
N VAL A 265 -3.40 -7.65 10.23
CA VAL A 265 -3.66 -8.29 8.93
C VAL A 265 -4.46 -9.60 9.10
N ASP A 266 -4.39 -10.22 10.28
CA ASP A 266 -5.09 -11.46 10.66
C ASP A 266 -5.53 -11.42 12.15
N PRO A 267 -6.78 -10.99 12.42
CA PRO A 267 -7.40 -10.95 13.74
C PRO A 267 -7.37 -12.30 14.49
N SER A 268 -7.56 -13.41 13.77
CA SER A 268 -7.83 -14.73 14.35
C SER A 268 -6.62 -15.30 15.11
N SER A 269 -5.41 -14.95 14.68
CA SER A 269 -4.17 -15.49 15.25
C SER A 269 -3.67 -14.79 16.50
N ARG A 270 -4.17 -13.59 16.80
CA ARG A 270 -3.82 -12.82 18.00
C ARG A 270 -4.68 -13.16 19.21
N ILE A 271 -5.75 -13.90 18.97
CA ILE A 271 -6.58 -14.45 20.04
C ILE A 271 -5.73 -15.39 20.92
N TYR A 272 -4.69 -16.00 20.33
CA TYR A 272 -3.66 -16.78 21.02
C TYR A 272 -2.31 -16.05 21.08
N PRO A 273 -2.01 -15.28 22.13
CA PRO A 273 -0.69 -14.71 22.31
C PRO A 273 0.36 -15.82 22.49
N GLN A 274 1.30 -15.90 21.56
CA GLN A 274 2.48 -16.77 21.67
C GLN A 274 3.37 -16.26 22.81
N HIS A 275 3.14 -16.78 24.01
CA HIS A 275 3.94 -16.43 25.17
C HIS A 275 5.24 -17.24 25.14
N ASP A 276 6.33 -16.58 24.81
CA ASP A 276 7.65 -17.18 24.95
C ASP A 276 7.98 -17.28 26.44
N ARG A 277 7.93 -18.51 26.98
CA ARG A 277 7.99 -18.80 28.43
C ARG A 277 9.40 -18.62 29.04
N GLY A 278 10.36 -18.09 28.28
CA GLY A 278 11.79 -18.02 28.67
C GLY A 278 12.37 -16.62 28.91
N ILE A 279 11.61 -15.54 28.72
CA ILE A 279 12.13 -14.16 28.85
C ILE A 279 11.75 -13.56 30.21
N ASP A 280 12.75 -13.11 30.97
CA ASP A 280 12.61 -12.36 32.22
C ASP A 280 11.67 -11.13 32.04
N THR A 281 10.82 -10.87 33.03
CA THR A 281 9.71 -9.89 32.95
C THR A 281 10.22 -8.47 32.72
N VAL A 282 11.36 -8.09 33.32
CA VAL A 282 11.98 -6.77 33.16
C VAL A 282 12.48 -6.57 31.72
N ASN A 283 13.09 -7.60 31.13
CA ASN A 283 13.54 -7.54 29.74
C ASN A 283 12.37 -7.50 28.75
N ARG A 284 11.25 -8.16 29.09
CA ARG A 284 10.02 -8.12 28.30
C ARG A 284 9.40 -6.73 28.25
N GLU A 285 9.21 -6.08 29.39
CA GLU A 285 8.61 -4.73 29.45
C GLU A 285 9.49 -3.69 28.74
N LYS A 286 10.81 -3.78 28.92
CA LYS A 286 11.77 -2.92 28.21
C LYS A 286 11.63 -3.09 26.70
N LYS A 287 11.64 -4.33 26.20
CA LYS A 287 11.50 -4.63 24.77
C LYS A 287 10.16 -4.18 24.21
N TYR A 288 9.08 -4.38 24.96
CA TYR A 288 7.74 -3.88 24.62
C TYR A 288 7.75 -2.36 24.37
N ASN A 289 8.30 -1.59 25.32
CA ASN A 289 8.33 -0.13 25.24
C ASN A 289 9.25 0.39 24.12
N GLU A 290 10.40 -0.26 23.90
CA GLU A 290 11.33 0.04 22.81
C GLU A 290 10.66 -0.12 21.44
N LEU A 291 10.04 -1.27 21.21
CA LEU A 291 9.36 -1.59 19.94
C LEU A 291 8.19 -0.63 19.66
N LEU A 292 7.38 -0.30 20.67
CA LEU A 292 6.34 0.71 20.51
C LEU A 292 6.92 2.10 20.24
N GLN A 293 8.11 2.42 20.77
CA GLN A 293 8.72 3.72 20.51
C GLN A 293 9.27 3.82 19.09
N GLU A 294 9.83 2.73 18.57
CA GLU A 294 10.21 2.62 17.16
C GLU A 294 8.99 2.74 16.24
N ALA A 295 7.90 2.01 16.55
CA ALA A 295 6.65 2.07 15.79
C ALA A 295 6.08 3.50 15.74
N ARG A 296 6.03 4.19 16.88
CA ARG A 296 5.57 5.57 16.98
C ARG A 296 6.37 6.49 16.07
N ARG A 297 7.71 6.47 16.17
CA ARG A 297 8.60 7.31 15.35
C ARG A 297 8.38 7.05 13.87
N ALA A 298 8.15 5.79 13.49
CA ALA A 298 7.90 5.41 12.10
C ALA A 298 6.56 5.95 11.58
N PHE A 299 5.48 5.86 12.37
CA PHE A 299 4.19 6.44 11.99
C PHE A 299 4.25 7.97 11.90
N GLU A 300 4.86 8.64 12.88
CA GLU A 300 5.09 10.09 12.85
C GLU A 300 5.93 10.49 11.61
N LYS A 301 6.95 9.69 11.27
CA LYS A 301 7.76 9.94 10.09
C LYS A 301 6.95 9.76 8.80
N ALA A 302 6.13 8.73 8.71
CA ALA A 302 5.23 8.52 7.58
C ALA A 302 4.22 9.67 7.40
N ILE A 303 3.66 10.18 8.50
CA ILE A 303 2.80 11.38 8.50
C ILE A 303 3.59 12.61 8.03
N SER A 304 4.86 12.75 8.39
CA SER A 304 5.69 13.88 7.91
C SER A 304 5.96 13.86 6.39
N PHE A 305 5.81 12.70 5.74
CA PHE A 305 5.91 12.57 4.28
C PHE A 305 4.58 12.88 3.58
N ASP A 306 3.46 12.71 4.26
CA ASP A 306 2.12 13.00 3.77
C ASP A 306 1.18 13.22 4.96
N GLU A 307 0.84 14.48 5.22
CA GLU A 307 -0.02 14.89 6.34
C GLU A 307 -1.45 14.35 6.22
N GLN A 308 -1.83 13.83 5.06
CA GLN A 308 -3.13 13.19 4.86
C GLN A 308 -3.04 11.68 5.02
N TYR A 309 -1.88 11.09 5.36
CA TYR A 309 -1.63 9.64 5.36
C TYR A 309 -2.40 8.85 6.44
N LEU A 310 -3.66 8.56 6.16
CA LEU A 310 -4.63 7.92 7.07
C LEU A 310 -4.11 6.63 7.73
N PRO A 311 -3.46 5.68 7.02
CA PRO A 311 -3.00 4.45 7.65
C PRO A 311 -2.08 4.70 8.85
N SER A 312 -1.18 5.69 8.76
CA SER A 312 -0.29 6.00 9.89
C SER A 312 -1.00 6.69 11.04
N TYR A 313 -1.99 7.54 10.79
CA TYR A 313 -2.81 8.11 11.87
C TYR A 313 -3.63 7.04 12.58
N LEU A 314 -4.26 6.13 11.83
CA LEU A 314 -4.99 4.99 12.37
C LEU A 314 -4.08 4.12 13.26
N ASN A 315 -2.91 3.76 12.74
CA ASN A 315 -1.93 2.96 13.47
C ASN A 315 -1.36 3.70 14.70
N LEU A 316 -1.19 5.01 14.61
CA LEU A 316 -0.76 5.85 15.74
C LEU A 316 -1.84 5.94 16.83
N ALA A 317 -3.11 6.03 16.47
CA ALA A 317 -4.22 5.96 17.42
C ALA A 317 -4.25 4.60 18.14
N CYS A 318 -4.10 3.50 17.39
CA CYS A 318 -3.98 2.15 17.97
C CYS A 318 -2.79 2.04 18.94
N LEU A 319 -1.65 2.63 18.58
CA LEU A 319 -0.47 2.68 19.43
C LEU A 319 -0.68 3.47 20.72
N TYR A 320 -1.37 4.62 20.65
CA TYR A 320 -1.67 5.40 21.85
C TYR A 320 -2.61 4.66 22.79
N ASP A 321 -3.64 4.02 22.25
CA ASP A 321 -4.57 3.21 23.04
C ASP A 321 -3.85 2.02 23.70
N LEU A 322 -3.03 1.28 22.95
CA LEU A 322 -2.23 0.16 23.46
C LEU A 322 -1.24 0.59 24.57
N ARG A 323 -0.77 1.84 24.55
CA ARG A 323 0.07 2.45 25.60
C ARG A 323 -0.70 2.93 26.83
N GLY A 324 -2.02 2.81 26.86
CA GLY A 324 -2.85 3.36 27.92
C GLY A 324 -3.14 4.85 27.80
N ASN A 325 -2.74 5.50 26.70
CA ASN A 325 -2.96 6.92 26.45
C ASN A 325 -4.21 7.13 25.57
N TYR A 326 -5.37 6.75 26.11
CA TYR A 326 -6.65 6.73 25.40
C TYR A 326 -7.08 8.14 24.91
N GLN A 327 -6.73 9.18 25.65
CA GLN A 327 -7.04 10.56 25.27
C GLN A 327 -6.24 11.00 24.04
N ALA A 328 -4.96 10.62 23.94
CA ALA A 328 -4.17 10.89 22.73
C ALA A 328 -4.70 10.09 21.54
N ALA A 329 -5.12 8.84 21.75
CA ALA A 329 -5.76 8.04 20.70
C ALA A 329 -7.02 8.73 20.14
N LEU A 330 -7.90 9.21 21.02
CA LEU A 330 -9.09 9.98 20.62
C LEU A 330 -8.75 11.32 19.97
N GLY A 331 -7.69 12.00 20.43
CA GLY A 331 -7.19 13.22 19.80
C GLY A 331 -6.80 12.99 18.35
N VAL A 332 -6.01 11.94 18.09
CA VAL A 332 -5.63 11.55 16.72
C VAL A 332 -6.85 11.26 15.86
N VAL A 333 -7.83 10.50 16.36
CA VAL A 333 -9.07 10.20 15.63
C VAL A 333 -9.83 11.48 15.29
N HIS A 334 -9.94 12.40 16.26
CA HIS A 334 -10.62 13.68 16.08
C HIS A 334 -9.94 14.53 15.00
N ASP A 335 -8.61 14.64 15.03
CA ASP A 335 -7.84 15.42 14.05
C ASP A 335 -8.03 14.89 12.62
N VAL A 336 -8.05 13.57 12.46
CA VAL A 336 -8.34 12.93 11.17
C VAL A 336 -9.78 13.19 10.70
N GLN A 337 -10.76 13.11 11.61
CA GLN A 337 -12.19 13.34 11.28
C GLN A 337 -12.48 14.78 10.83
N HIS A 338 -11.72 15.77 11.31
CA HIS A 338 -11.85 17.16 10.85
C HIS A 338 -11.16 17.45 9.53
N THR A 339 -10.14 16.65 9.18
CA THR A 339 -9.32 16.86 7.99
C THR A 339 -9.79 16.03 6.79
N HIS A 340 -10.61 15.00 7.02
CA HIS A 340 -11.06 14.06 5.99
C HIS A 340 -12.59 13.97 5.95
N ASP A 341 -13.17 14.23 4.77
CA ASP A 341 -14.63 14.30 4.54
C ASP A 341 -15.31 12.91 4.39
N PHE A 342 -14.77 11.86 5.01
CA PHE A 342 -15.34 10.51 4.91
C PHE A 342 -15.38 9.76 6.24
N GLU A 343 -16.42 8.96 6.42
CA GLU A 343 -16.51 8.02 7.53
C GLU A 343 -15.63 6.79 7.24
N ASN A 344 -14.62 6.57 8.10
CA ASN A 344 -13.79 5.38 8.08
C ASN A 344 -14.19 4.43 9.22
N THR A 345 -14.52 3.18 8.90
CA THR A 345 -14.97 2.17 9.86
C THR A 345 -13.88 1.78 10.86
N ASP A 346 -12.63 1.74 10.44
CA ASP A 346 -11.49 1.42 11.30
C ASP A 346 -11.20 2.55 12.30
N LEU A 347 -11.37 3.82 11.92
CA LEU A 347 -11.35 4.95 12.85
C LEU A 347 -12.48 4.85 13.90
N GLN A 348 -13.68 4.45 13.49
CA GLN A 348 -14.79 4.23 14.42
C GLN A 348 -14.49 3.08 15.39
N LEU A 349 -13.85 2.02 14.91
CA LEU A 349 -13.40 0.90 15.74
C LEU A 349 -12.42 1.37 16.82
N ILE A 350 -11.31 2.02 16.46
CA ILE A 350 -10.32 2.48 17.45
C ILE A 350 -10.92 3.51 18.42
N LYS A 351 -11.83 4.37 17.94
CA LYS A 351 -12.59 5.30 18.80
C LYS A 351 -13.40 4.55 19.85
N ALA A 352 -14.11 3.49 19.45
CA ALA A 352 -14.92 2.71 20.36
C ALA A 352 -14.08 1.95 21.39
N ILE A 353 -12.96 1.35 20.98
CA ILE A 353 -11.99 0.69 21.88
C ILE A 353 -11.48 1.70 22.92
N SER A 354 -11.03 2.88 22.46
CA SER A 354 -10.51 3.94 23.35
C SER A 354 -11.56 4.44 24.35
N LEU A 355 -12.82 4.58 23.90
CA LEU A 355 -13.93 4.97 24.77
C LEU A 355 -14.24 3.93 25.84
N TYR A 356 -14.16 2.64 25.51
CA TYR A 356 -14.30 1.57 26.50
C TYR A 356 -13.20 1.64 27.55
N HIS A 357 -11.93 1.79 27.13
CA HIS A 357 -10.82 1.91 28.06
C HIS A 357 -10.91 3.15 28.99
N MET A 358 -11.60 4.21 28.54
CA MET A 358 -11.94 5.37 29.37
C MET A 358 -13.17 5.17 30.27
N GLY A 359 -13.80 4.00 30.26
CA GLY A 359 -15.01 3.67 31.02
C GLY A 359 -16.33 4.12 30.38
N ASN A 360 -16.30 4.66 29.15
CA ASN A 360 -17.50 5.07 28.43
C ASN A 360 -18.12 3.92 27.62
N ASN A 361 -18.51 2.87 28.33
CA ASN A 361 -18.97 1.60 27.74
C ASN A 361 -20.24 1.76 26.89
N LYS A 362 -21.13 2.69 27.26
CA LYS A 362 -22.37 2.95 26.53
C LYS A 362 -22.08 3.46 25.12
N GLU A 363 -21.18 4.44 25.00
CA GLU A 363 -20.81 5.02 23.72
C GLU A 363 -19.97 4.06 22.88
N ALA A 364 -19.04 3.33 23.50
CA ALA A 364 -18.28 2.27 22.83
C ALA A 364 -19.21 1.24 22.17
N LYS A 365 -20.23 0.76 22.90
CA LYS A 365 -21.21 -0.19 22.38
C LYS A 365 -22.08 0.40 21.28
N ARG A 366 -22.44 1.68 21.38
CA ARG A 366 -23.20 2.40 20.36
C ARG A 366 -22.45 2.46 19.02
N LEU A 367 -21.13 2.68 19.08
CA LEU A 367 -20.26 2.73 17.89
C LEU A 367 -19.97 1.35 17.29
N LEU A 368 -19.76 0.32 18.11
CA LEU A 368 -19.45 -1.03 17.60
C LEU A 368 -20.68 -1.76 17.01
N LEU A 369 -21.89 -1.48 17.48
CA LEU A 369 -23.11 -2.15 17.00
C LEU A 369 -23.37 -2.04 15.48
N PRO A 370 -23.23 -0.87 14.82
CA PRO A 370 -23.35 -0.81 13.37
C PRO A 370 -22.18 -1.53 12.67
N LEU A 371 -20.97 -1.47 13.24
CA LEU A 371 -19.78 -2.11 12.66
C LEU A 371 -19.88 -3.64 12.65
N SER A 372 -20.42 -4.25 13.72
CA SER A 372 -20.57 -5.71 13.80
C SER A 372 -21.53 -6.27 12.74
N LYS A 373 -22.37 -5.43 12.13
CA LYS A 373 -23.28 -5.81 11.05
C LYS A 373 -22.62 -5.82 9.66
N LEU A 374 -21.37 -5.36 9.55
CA LEU A 374 -20.65 -5.24 8.26
C LEU A 374 -20.01 -6.56 7.79
N LYS A 375 -20.40 -7.71 8.37
CA LYS A 375 -19.83 -9.04 8.05
C LYS A 375 -18.30 -9.05 8.05
N ASN A 376 -17.71 -8.51 9.11
CA ASN A 376 -16.27 -8.47 9.30
C ASN A 376 -15.93 -9.00 10.70
N ASP A 377 -15.20 -10.11 10.75
CA ASP A 377 -14.80 -10.82 11.96
C ASP A 377 -14.12 -9.92 12.98
N LEU A 378 -13.33 -8.94 12.54
CA LEU A 378 -12.68 -7.95 13.40
C LEU A 378 -13.70 -7.15 14.21
N TYR A 379 -14.74 -6.66 13.54
CA TYR A 379 -15.74 -5.80 14.15
C TYR A 379 -16.68 -6.60 15.04
N GLU A 380 -17.04 -7.80 14.60
CA GLU A 380 -17.87 -8.72 15.36
C GLU A 380 -17.17 -9.18 16.65
N TYR A 381 -15.90 -9.62 16.56
CA TYR A 381 -15.09 -9.99 17.72
C TYR A 381 -15.06 -8.88 18.76
N ASN A 382 -14.72 -7.66 18.33
CA ASN A 382 -14.58 -6.53 19.25
C ASN A 382 -15.94 -6.13 19.88
N TYR A 383 -17.04 -6.25 19.14
CA TYR A 383 -18.39 -6.01 19.68
C TYR A 383 -18.80 -7.05 20.72
N GLU A 384 -18.57 -8.33 20.43
CA GLU A 384 -18.93 -9.42 21.35
C GLU A 384 -18.04 -9.43 22.60
N LEU A 385 -16.73 -9.18 22.44
CA LEU A 385 -15.81 -9.01 23.57
C LEU A 385 -16.27 -7.87 24.48
N LEU A 386 -16.66 -6.72 23.91
CA LEU A 386 -17.20 -5.62 24.70
C LEU A 386 -18.46 -6.05 25.47
N GLY A 387 -19.37 -6.78 24.82
CA GLY A 387 -20.57 -7.32 25.45
C GLY A 387 -20.27 -8.23 26.63
N PHE A 388 -19.30 -9.13 26.45
CA PHE A 388 -18.81 -10.06 27.48
C PHE A 388 -18.22 -9.31 28.69
N LEU A 389 -17.34 -8.34 28.45
CA LEU A 389 -16.71 -7.52 29.50
C LEU A 389 -17.74 -6.67 30.27
N MET A 390 -18.76 -6.15 29.57
CA MET A 390 -19.83 -5.37 30.21
C MET A 390 -20.75 -6.21 31.10
N ALA A 391 -20.80 -7.53 30.93
CA ALA A 391 -21.58 -8.44 31.78
C ALA A 391 -20.93 -8.70 33.16
N GLY A 392 -19.76 -8.12 33.43
CA GLY A 392 -19.02 -8.29 34.68
C GLY A 392 -18.00 -9.43 34.64
N GLU A 393 -17.81 -10.08 33.49
CA GLU A 393 -16.84 -11.16 33.30
C GLU A 393 -15.44 -10.62 33.00
N ASN A 394 -14.78 -10.08 34.03
CA ASN A 394 -13.48 -9.42 33.91
C ASN A 394 -12.29 -10.25 34.40
N ARG A 395 -12.48 -11.53 34.73
CA ARG A 395 -11.34 -12.40 35.09
C ARG A 395 -10.61 -12.82 33.83
N PHE A 396 -9.30 -12.62 33.80
CA PHE A 396 -8.44 -12.97 32.67
C PHE A 396 -8.69 -14.39 32.13
N ALA A 397 -8.81 -15.38 33.01
CA ALA A 397 -9.09 -16.77 32.61
C ALA A 397 -10.45 -16.96 31.92
N GLN A 398 -11.47 -16.17 32.28
CA GLN A 398 -12.79 -16.22 31.63
C GLN A 398 -12.74 -15.59 30.24
N ILE A 399 -11.98 -14.50 30.10
CA ILE A 399 -11.77 -13.82 28.82
C ILE A 399 -10.99 -14.72 27.84
N GLU A 400 -9.92 -15.38 28.30
CA GLU A 400 -9.16 -16.33 27.49
C GLU A 400 -10.02 -17.53 27.07
N LYS A 401 -10.86 -18.05 27.97
CA LYS A 401 -11.80 -19.12 27.63
C LYS A 401 -12.84 -18.68 26.59
N TRP A 402 -13.44 -17.50 26.78
CA TRP A 402 -14.42 -16.94 25.83
C TRP A 402 -13.80 -16.75 24.44
N LYS A 403 -12.57 -16.23 24.39
CA LYS A 403 -11.77 -16.09 23.17
C LYS A 403 -11.60 -17.43 22.43
N ASP A 404 -11.25 -18.49 23.15
CA ASP A 404 -11.10 -19.83 22.58
C ASP A 404 -12.41 -20.34 21.97
N GLU A 405 -13.51 -20.18 22.70
CA GLU A 405 -14.85 -20.57 22.25
C GLU A 405 -15.29 -19.77 21.02
N TRP A 406 -15.04 -18.46 21.01
CA TRP A 406 -15.35 -17.58 19.88
C TRP A 406 -14.60 -18.00 18.61
N VAL A 407 -13.30 -18.28 18.71
CA VAL A 407 -12.50 -18.76 17.58
C VAL A 407 -13.02 -20.10 17.10
N HIS A 408 -13.33 -21.02 18.02
CA HIS A 408 -13.83 -22.34 17.66
C HIS A 408 -15.15 -22.26 16.88
N ASP A 409 -16.06 -21.39 17.29
CA ASP A 409 -17.37 -21.18 16.65
C ASP A 409 -17.24 -20.53 15.26
N LYS A 410 -16.42 -19.48 15.13
CA LYS A 410 -16.18 -18.78 13.86
C LYS A 410 -15.36 -19.59 12.87
N VAL A 411 -14.41 -20.38 13.37
CA VAL A 411 -13.58 -21.28 12.57
C VAL A 411 -14.29 -22.63 12.44
N GLY A 412 -15.45 -22.65 11.79
CA GLY A 412 -16.09 -23.91 11.37
C GLY A 412 -15.11 -24.75 10.54
N VAL A 413 -14.72 -25.94 11.02
CA VAL A 413 -13.80 -26.83 10.31
C VAL A 413 -14.56 -27.53 9.19
N ARG A 414 -14.32 -27.15 7.93
CA ARG A 414 -14.61 -28.01 6.77
C ARG A 414 -13.30 -28.63 6.31
N THR A 415 -13.29 -29.95 6.18
CA THR A 415 -12.18 -30.75 5.66
C THR A 415 -12.51 -31.17 4.23
N ASP A 416 -11.92 -30.48 3.25
CA ASP A 416 -11.87 -30.99 1.88
C ASP A 416 -10.42 -31.45 1.59
N THR A 417 -10.26 -32.74 1.31
CA THR A 417 -8.99 -33.36 0.94
C THR A 417 -8.81 -33.29 -0.58
N CYS A 418 -7.76 -32.61 -1.05
CA CYS A 418 -7.35 -32.66 -2.45
C CYS A 418 -6.00 -33.39 -2.58
N ASP A 419 -6.00 -34.56 -3.22
CA ASP A 419 -4.78 -35.32 -3.54
C ASP A 419 -4.24 -34.84 -4.90
N VAL A 420 -3.40 -33.80 -4.92
CA VAL A 420 -2.77 -33.32 -6.15
C VAL A 420 -1.41 -34.02 -6.35
N SER A 421 -1.37 -34.96 -7.29
CA SER A 421 -0.12 -35.60 -7.76
C SER A 421 0.45 -34.82 -8.93
N LEU A 422 1.38 -33.87 -8.71
CA LEU A 422 2.01 -33.13 -9.81
C LEU A 422 3.22 -33.92 -10.38
N PRO A 423 3.24 -34.31 -11.66
CA PRO A 423 4.42 -34.88 -12.28
C PRO A 423 5.53 -33.82 -12.42
N VAL A 424 6.76 -34.20 -12.12
CA VAL A 424 7.95 -33.33 -12.17
C VAL A 424 8.37 -33.09 -13.63
N PRO A 425 8.36 -31.85 -14.16
CA PRO A 425 9.05 -31.55 -15.41
C PRO A 425 10.57 -31.45 -15.14
N ALA A 426 11.37 -32.06 -16.00
CA ALA A 426 12.83 -32.18 -15.85
C ALA A 426 13.62 -30.86 -16.07
N THR A 427 12.96 -29.73 -16.36
CA THR A 427 13.65 -28.47 -16.69
C THR A 427 12.93 -27.26 -16.10
N TYR A 428 13.75 -26.26 -15.73
CA TYR A 428 13.35 -24.95 -15.21
C TYR A 428 12.28 -24.29 -16.08
N ASN A 429 11.15 -23.94 -15.47
CA ASN A 429 10.14 -23.05 -16.04
C ASN A 429 10.05 -21.77 -15.19
N PRO A 430 9.82 -20.59 -15.80
CA PRO A 430 9.52 -19.35 -15.08
C PRO A 430 8.27 -19.52 -14.20
N PRO A 431 8.02 -18.66 -13.20
CA PRO A 431 6.82 -18.75 -12.35
C PRO A 431 5.57 -18.56 -13.22
N GLY A 432 4.98 -19.65 -13.71
CA GLY A 432 3.96 -19.50 -14.76
C GLY A 432 3.08 -20.70 -15.10
N ALA A 433 3.46 -21.94 -14.76
CA ALA A 433 2.56 -23.07 -14.93
C ALA A 433 1.83 -23.36 -13.61
N LEU A 434 0.77 -22.60 -13.35
CA LEU A 434 -0.13 -22.85 -12.22
C LEU A 434 -1.27 -23.75 -12.70
N SER A 435 -1.37 -24.95 -12.14
CA SER A 435 -2.49 -25.86 -12.38
C SER A 435 -3.68 -25.46 -11.52
N PRO A 436 -4.89 -25.36 -12.11
CA PRO A 436 -6.09 -25.09 -11.34
C PRO A 436 -6.39 -26.29 -10.43
N VAL A 437 -6.57 -26.02 -9.14
CA VAL A 437 -7.06 -26.98 -8.14
C VAL A 437 -8.55 -26.76 -7.93
N SER A 438 -8.99 -25.49 -7.96
CA SER A 438 -10.39 -25.06 -8.00
C SER A 438 -10.52 -23.76 -8.82
N ASP A 439 -11.74 -23.22 -8.94
CA ASP A 439 -12.00 -21.92 -9.56
C ASP A 439 -11.30 -20.75 -8.84
N SER A 440 -11.06 -20.90 -7.54
CA SER A 440 -10.47 -19.89 -6.66
C SER A 440 -8.99 -20.15 -6.33
N LEU A 441 -8.47 -21.36 -6.57
CA LEU A 441 -7.12 -21.78 -6.19
C LEU A 441 -6.36 -22.40 -7.36
N LYS A 442 -5.16 -21.89 -7.63
CA LYS A 442 -4.18 -22.53 -8.50
C LYS A 442 -2.88 -22.79 -7.75
N VAL A 443 -2.23 -23.89 -8.08
CA VAL A 443 -0.98 -24.31 -7.44
C VAL A 443 0.06 -24.65 -8.51
N GLY A 444 1.33 -24.36 -8.24
CA GLY A 444 2.45 -24.70 -9.10
C GLY A 444 3.72 -24.87 -8.28
N GLN A 445 4.85 -24.97 -8.98
CA GLN A 445 6.16 -25.12 -8.35
C GLN A 445 7.16 -24.16 -8.99
N ALA A 446 7.98 -23.51 -8.18
CA ALA A 446 9.11 -22.69 -8.61
C ALA A 446 10.42 -23.29 -8.07
N VAL A 447 11.52 -23.09 -8.78
CA VAL A 447 12.86 -23.47 -8.32
C VAL A 447 13.72 -22.22 -8.26
N ILE A 448 14.24 -21.90 -7.07
CA ILE A 448 15.14 -20.76 -6.85
C ILE A 448 16.42 -21.29 -6.19
N GLY A 449 17.54 -21.23 -6.91
CA GLY A 449 18.79 -21.87 -6.48
C GLY A 449 18.62 -23.38 -6.31
N ASN A 450 18.99 -23.92 -5.14
CA ASN A 450 18.80 -25.34 -4.79
C ASN A 450 17.43 -25.61 -4.11
N SER A 451 16.59 -24.59 -3.96
CA SER A 451 15.32 -24.66 -3.24
C SER A 451 14.15 -24.86 -4.19
N LYS A 452 13.33 -25.87 -3.91
CA LYS A 452 12.02 -26.04 -4.57
C LYS A 452 10.95 -25.37 -3.71
N LEU A 453 10.12 -24.56 -4.35
CA LEU A 453 9.08 -23.73 -3.73
C LEU A 453 7.72 -24.12 -4.29
N LEU A 454 6.71 -24.26 -3.43
CA LEU A 454 5.32 -24.36 -3.86
C LEU A 454 4.79 -22.96 -4.14
N THR A 455 4.21 -22.73 -5.32
CA THR A 455 3.52 -21.48 -5.67
C THR A 455 2.02 -21.66 -5.57
N VAL A 456 1.33 -20.70 -4.95
CA VAL A 456 -0.13 -20.74 -4.79
C VAL A 456 -0.73 -19.41 -5.23
N GLU A 457 -1.53 -19.40 -6.30
CA GLU A 457 -2.29 -18.22 -6.78
C GLU A 457 -3.76 -18.37 -6.43
N MET A 458 -4.37 -17.31 -5.91
CA MET A 458 -5.77 -17.30 -5.50
C MET A 458 -6.56 -16.21 -6.25
N ARG A 459 -7.68 -16.57 -6.86
CA ARG A 459 -8.56 -15.63 -7.55
C ARG A 459 -9.79 -15.33 -6.69
N ARG A 460 -10.04 -14.03 -6.47
CA ARG A 460 -11.12 -13.43 -5.65
C ARG A 460 -10.85 -13.49 -4.13
N ALA A 461 -11.50 -12.58 -3.40
CA ALA A 461 -11.09 -11.99 -2.12
C ALA A 461 -10.76 -12.97 -0.96
N ARG A 462 -9.92 -12.49 -0.02
CA ARG A 462 -9.53 -13.07 1.29
C ARG A 462 -9.87 -14.56 1.49
N LEU A 463 -8.92 -15.43 1.15
CA LEU A 463 -9.02 -16.85 1.46
C LEU A 463 -8.07 -17.23 2.60
N MET A 464 -8.62 -17.73 3.70
CA MET A 464 -7.85 -18.29 4.80
C MET A 464 -7.52 -19.76 4.54
N ALA A 465 -6.47 -20.03 3.77
CA ALA A 465 -6.05 -21.38 3.46
C ALA A 465 -5.14 -21.97 4.56
N LEU A 466 -5.69 -22.78 5.48
CA LEU A 466 -4.84 -23.67 6.28
C LEU A 466 -4.22 -24.74 5.37
N VAL A 467 -3.04 -24.46 4.81
CA VAL A 467 -2.31 -25.37 3.92
C VAL A 467 -1.58 -26.43 4.73
N VAL A 468 -2.25 -27.55 5.03
CA VAL A 468 -1.57 -28.69 5.67
C VAL A 468 -0.79 -29.46 4.62
N VAL A 469 0.53 -29.57 4.81
CA VAL A 469 1.45 -30.25 3.90
C VAL A 469 2.00 -31.51 4.56
N GLU A 470 1.49 -32.66 4.14
CA GLU A 470 1.92 -33.96 4.68
C GLU A 470 3.08 -34.53 3.86
N LYS A 471 4.19 -34.89 4.53
CA LYS A 471 5.30 -35.62 3.89
C LYS A 471 5.00 -37.11 3.92
N PHE A 472 4.92 -37.72 2.74
CA PHE A 472 4.81 -39.17 2.59
C PHE A 472 6.17 -39.80 2.32
N THR A 473 6.60 -40.69 3.21
CA THR A 473 7.72 -41.61 2.97
C THR A 473 7.24 -43.03 3.25
N GLY A 474 6.62 -43.67 2.27
CA GLY A 474 6.01 -45.00 2.45
C GLY A 474 4.85 -45.00 3.45
N SER A 475 4.72 -46.06 4.25
CA SER A 475 3.61 -46.29 5.19
C SER A 475 3.68 -45.44 6.48
N GLN A 476 4.62 -44.51 6.59
CA GLN A 476 4.73 -43.60 7.74
C GLN A 476 4.60 -42.14 7.29
N THR A 477 3.53 -41.50 7.76
CA THR A 477 3.29 -40.06 7.62
C THR A 477 4.14 -39.33 8.66
N ARG A 478 5.09 -38.50 8.23
CA ARG A 478 5.68 -37.47 9.10
C ARG A 478 5.05 -36.15 8.72
N SER A 479 4.11 -35.65 9.51
CA SER A 479 3.50 -34.35 9.27
C SER A 479 4.48 -33.23 9.63
N ALA A 480 4.72 -32.33 8.69
CA ALA A 480 5.28 -31.01 8.97
C ALA A 480 4.15 -30.01 8.73
N ASN A 481 3.46 -29.65 9.80
CA ASN A 481 2.33 -28.72 9.71
C ASN A 481 2.88 -27.31 9.55
N ALA A 482 2.56 -26.65 8.44
CA ALA A 482 2.86 -25.24 8.24
C ALA A 482 1.55 -24.53 7.88
N ALA A 483 0.97 -23.81 8.84
CA ALA A 483 -0.25 -23.05 8.63
C ALA A 483 0.09 -21.68 8.03
N PHE A 484 -0.55 -21.30 6.92
CA PHE A 484 -0.35 -20.02 6.27
C PHE A 484 -1.69 -19.30 6.07
N TRP A 485 -1.66 -17.97 5.89
CA TRP A 485 -2.85 -17.15 5.67
C TRP A 485 -2.59 -16.23 4.48
N VAL A 486 -3.53 -16.14 3.53
CA VAL A 486 -3.37 -15.35 2.29
C VAL A 486 -4.41 -14.24 2.23
N ASN A 487 -3.97 -13.02 1.88
CA ASN A 487 -4.86 -11.91 1.60
C ASN A 487 -4.48 -11.26 0.25
N ASN A 488 -5.47 -10.94 -0.59
CA ASN A 488 -5.33 -10.20 -1.84
C ASN A 488 -4.52 -10.84 -3.00
N GLY A 489 -4.81 -12.10 -3.33
CA GLY A 489 -4.57 -12.63 -4.68
C GLY A 489 -3.12 -12.64 -5.18
N LYS A 490 -2.12 -12.60 -4.30
CA LYS A 490 -0.71 -12.74 -4.67
C LYS A 490 -0.07 -14.00 -4.11
N CYS A 491 0.87 -14.49 -4.91
CA CYS A 491 1.54 -15.78 -4.87
C CYS A 491 2.30 -15.99 -3.55
N LEU A 492 2.03 -17.08 -2.83
CA LEU A 492 2.94 -17.55 -1.77
C LEU A 492 4.03 -18.42 -2.39
N LEU A 493 5.28 -18.24 -1.97
CA LEU A 493 6.40 -19.14 -2.22
C LEU A 493 6.75 -19.83 -0.89
N VAL A 494 6.47 -21.13 -0.76
CA VAL A 494 6.82 -21.89 0.45
C VAL A 494 7.93 -22.90 0.13
N GLN A 495 9.06 -22.82 0.86
CA GLN A 495 10.24 -23.67 0.62
C GLN A 495 10.02 -25.06 1.17
N PHE A 496 10.22 -26.07 0.32
CA PHE A 496 9.98 -27.45 0.70
C PHE A 496 11.02 -28.44 0.12
N PRO A 497 11.38 -29.50 0.85
CA PRO A 497 12.26 -30.57 0.34
C PRO A 497 11.52 -31.55 -0.59
N THR A 498 11.86 -31.53 -1.89
CA THR A 498 11.83 -32.59 -2.96
C THR A 498 10.85 -33.79 -2.95
N ILE A 499 9.72 -33.82 -2.24
CA ILE A 499 8.86 -35.03 -2.12
C ILE A 499 7.38 -34.72 -2.45
N ASN A 500 6.52 -35.73 -2.60
CA ASN A 500 5.07 -35.61 -2.83
C ASN A 500 4.36 -34.86 -1.69
N TRP A 501 3.35 -34.07 -2.06
CA TRP A 501 2.60 -33.19 -1.15
C TRP A 501 1.10 -33.49 -1.20
N ARG A 502 0.43 -33.40 -0.05
CA ARG A 502 -1.01 -33.18 0.04
C ARG A 502 -1.25 -31.74 0.43
N ILE A 503 -2.27 -31.09 -0.15
CA ILE A 503 -2.66 -29.72 0.20
C ILE A 503 -4.13 -29.78 0.64
N SER A 504 -4.35 -29.56 1.92
CA SER A 504 -5.69 -29.22 2.44
C SER A 504 -5.82 -27.69 2.42
N TYR A 505 -6.98 -27.12 2.10
CA TYR A 505 -7.20 -25.68 2.20
C TYR A 505 -8.66 -25.40 2.61
N LYS A 506 -8.92 -24.21 3.17
CA LYS A 506 -10.27 -23.78 3.59
C LYS A 506 -10.66 -22.53 2.82
N GLU A 507 -11.78 -22.60 2.11
CA GLU A 507 -12.38 -21.43 1.47
C GLU A 507 -13.26 -20.69 2.48
N ILE A 508 -13.08 -19.37 2.60
CA ILE A 508 -14.02 -18.49 3.29
C ILE A 508 -14.72 -17.69 2.20
N PRO A 509 -15.96 -18.05 1.84
CA PRO A 509 -16.72 -17.29 0.87
C PRO A 509 -16.99 -15.88 1.40
N TYR A 510 -16.98 -14.90 0.49
CA TYR A 510 -17.63 -13.63 0.74
C TYR A 510 -19.10 -13.77 0.33
N ASP A 511 -20.02 -13.38 1.21
CA ASP A 511 -21.39 -12.98 0.84
C ASP A 511 -21.62 -11.54 1.28
#